data_AF-A0A5P9PPL7-F1
#
_entry.id   AF-A0A5P9PPL7-F1
#
_cell.length_a   1.000
_cell.length_b   1.000
_cell.length_c   1.000
_cell.angle_alpha   90.00
_cell.angle_beta   90.00
_cell.angle_gamma   90.00
#
_symmetry.space_group_name_H-M   'P 1'
#
loop_
_entity.id
_entity.type
_entity.pdbx_description
1 polymer ?
#
loop_
_entity_poly.entity_id
_entity_poly.type
_entity_poly.pdbx_seq_one_letter_code
_entity_poly.pdbx_strand_id
1 'polypeptide(L)' 'MSVAGRTTLEPDGAYDLAKRLAARYWDLDDPARAEELAAMLEMDLLRVVIHPETVARYPA' A
#
# COMPACT_ATOMS: atom_id res chain seq x y z
N MET A 1 15.85 2.89 5.64
CA MET A 1 15.90 1.48 5.19
C MET A 1 15.63 1.49 3.70
N SER A 2 16.24 0.59 2.94
CA SER A 2 15.97 0.40 1.51
C SER A 2 15.78 -1.10 1.21
N VAL A 3 14.98 -1.38 0.18
CA VAL A 3 14.73 -2.72 -0.35
C VAL A 3 14.92 -2.66 -1.86
N ALA A 4 15.68 -3.60 -2.41
CA ALA A 4 15.91 -3.75 -3.84
C ALA A 4 15.59 -5.18 -4.28
N GLY A 5 15.05 -5.31 -5.48
CA GLY A 5 14.69 -6.59 -6.09
C GLY A 5 13.77 -6.37 -7.30
N ARG A 6 13.37 -7.46 -7.94
CA ARG A 6 12.42 -7.40 -9.07
C ARG A 6 11.03 -6.96 -8.59
N THR A 7 10.30 -6.30 -9.48
CA THR A 7 8.94 -5.81 -9.21
C THR A 7 7.97 -6.38 -10.21
N THR A 8 6.78 -6.81 -9.75
CA THR A 8 5.63 -7.09 -10.62
C THR A 8 4.50 -6.11 -10.34
N LEU A 9 3.74 -5.80 -11.39
CA LEU A 9 2.51 -5.01 -11.32
C LEU A 9 1.34 -5.96 -11.51
N GLU A 10 0.52 -6.07 -10.48
CA GLU A 10 -0.66 -6.92 -10.49
C GLU A 10 -1.89 -6.02 -10.67
N PRO A 11 -2.72 -6.24 -11.71
CA PRO A 11 -3.94 -5.45 -11.93
C PRO A 11 -4.99 -5.72 -10.83
N ASP A 12 -4.90 -6.86 -10.16
CA ASP A 12 -5.88 -7.31 -9.19
C ASP A 12 -5.40 -7.19 -7.73
N GLY A 13 -6.36 -7.07 -6.82
CA GLY A 13 -6.16 -7.10 -5.37
C GLY A 13 -5.64 -5.80 -4.75
N ALA A 14 -5.49 -4.72 -5.54
CA ALA A 14 -5.08 -3.42 -5.03
C ALA A 14 -6.12 -2.83 -4.06
N TYR A 15 -7.41 -2.93 -4.39
CA TYR A 15 -8.51 -2.43 -3.55
C TYR A 15 -8.59 -3.15 -2.19
N ASP A 16 -8.49 -4.49 -2.17
CA ASP A 16 -8.50 -5.27 -0.93
C ASP A 16 -7.28 -4.96 -0.06
N LEU A 17 -6.12 -4.75 -0.69
CA LEU A 17 -4.91 -4.34 0.01
C LEU A 17 -5.08 -2.94 0.62
N ALA A 18 -5.61 -1.97 -0.13
CA ALA A 18 -5.85 -0.62 0.37
C ALA A 18 -6.78 -0.63 1.59
N LYS A 19 -7.92 -1.35 1.52
CA LYS A 19 -8.85 -1.51 2.65
C LYS A 19 -8.18 -2.10 3.89
N ARG A 20 -7.40 -3.17 3.71
CA ARG A 20 -6.67 -3.84 4.81
C ARG A 20 -5.63 -2.93 5.44
N LEU A 21 -4.88 -2.17 4.64
CA LEU A 21 -3.86 -1.25 5.15
C LEU A 21 -4.51 -0.08 5.88
N ALA A 22 -5.57 0.50 5.33
CA ALA A 22 -6.30 1.59 5.97
C ALA A 22 -6.89 1.14 7.33
N ALA A 23 -7.59 0.00 7.38
CA ALA A 23 -8.12 -0.54 8.64
C ALA A 23 -7.03 -0.89 9.67
N ARG A 24 -5.78 -1.11 9.23
CA ARG A 24 -4.67 -1.46 10.12
C ARG A 24 -3.93 -0.24 10.65
N TYR A 25 -3.80 0.80 9.84
CA TYR A 25 -2.88 1.91 10.09
C TYR A 25 -3.55 3.26 10.20
N TRP A 26 -4.80 3.39 9.76
CA TRP A 26 -5.59 4.62 9.89
C TRP A 26 -6.68 4.44 10.94
N ASP A 27 -7.09 5.56 11.53
CA ASP A 27 -8.34 5.64 12.26
C ASP A 27 -9.45 5.93 11.25
N LEU A 28 -10.37 4.98 11.04
CA LEU A 28 -11.47 5.12 10.08
C LEU A 28 -12.73 5.74 10.70
N ASP A 29 -12.73 6.00 12.01
CA ASP A 29 -13.74 6.84 12.64
C ASP A 29 -13.47 8.33 12.38
N ASP A 30 -12.24 8.69 11.95
CA ASP A 30 -11.92 10.00 11.39
C ASP A 30 -12.54 10.13 9.98
N PRO A 31 -13.51 11.04 9.78
CA PRO A 31 -14.19 11.19 8.49
C PRO A 31 -13.23 11.57 7.36
N ALA A 32 -12.14 12.30 7.64
CA ALA A 32 -11.17 12.68 6.62
C ALA A 32 -10.41 11.43 6.09
N ARG A 33 -10.09 10.47 6.96
CA ARG A 33 -9.45 9.22 6.58
C ARG A 33 -10.39 8.27 5.86
N ALA A 34 -11.65 8.24 6.27
CA ALA A 34 -12.68 7.49 5.57
C ALA A 34 -12.90 8.03 4.14
N GLU A 35 -12.94 9.36 3.98
CA GLU A 35 -13.07 10.02 2.68
C GLU A 35 -11.84 9.80 1.80
N GLU A 36 -10.63 9.91 2.35
CA GLU A 36 -9.38 9.65 1.62
C GLU A 36 -9.34 8.20 1.10
N LEU A 37 -9.75 7.22 1.91
CA LEU A 37 -9.86 5.82 1.48
C LEU A 37 -10.90 5.65 0.38
N ALA A 38 -12.09 6.26 0.52
CA ALA A 38 -13.12 6.20 -0.50
C ALA A 38 -12.62 6.76 -1.84
N ALA A 39 -11.95 7.92 -1.82
CA ALA A 39 -11.36 8.52 -3.01
C ALA A 39 -10.30 7.62 -3.66
N MET A 40 -9.42 6.99 -2.86
CA MET A 40 -8.43 6.05 -3.37
C MET A 40 -9.07 4.84 -4.06
N LEU A 41 -10.20 4.35 -3.55
CA LEU A 41 -10.89 3.17 -4.11
C LEU A 41 -11.63 3.46 -5.42
N GLU A 42 -11.82 4.73 -5.79
CA GLU A 42 -12.37 5.14 -7.09
C GLU A 42 -11.29 5.32 -8.16
N MET A 43 -10.00 5.20 -7.79
CA MET A 43 -8.88 5.31 -8.72
C MET A 43 -8.56 3.96 -9.38
N ASP A 44 -7.87 4.02 -10.53
CA ASP A 44 -7.23 2.85 -11.15
C ASP A 44 -5.97 2.46 -10.37
N LEU A 45 -6.14 1.63 -9.35
CA LEU A 45 -5.06 1.16 -8.49
C LEU A 45 -4.41 -0.11 -9.05
N LEU A 46 -3.08 -0.11 -9.12
CA LEU A 46 -2.27 -1.31 -9.35
C LEU A 46 -1.58 -1.75 -8.07
N ARG A 47 -1.45 -3.06 -7.89
CA ARG A 47 -0.70 -3.62 -6.77
C ARG A 47 0.75 -3.88 -7.18
N VAL A 48 1.65 -3.09 -6.62
CA VAL A 48 3.10 -3.26 -6.79
C VAL A 48 3.61 -4.33 -5.83
N VAL A 49 4.21 -5.39 -6.35
CA VAL A 49 4.84 -6.45 -5.55
C VAL A 49 6.33 -6.41 -5.77
N ILE A 50 7.09 -6.12 -4.71
CA ILE A 50 8.55 -6.21 -4.71
C ILE A 50 8.92 -7.61 -4.25
N HIS A 51 9.75 -8.30 -5.02
CA HIS A 51 10.36 -9.60 -4.69
C HIS A 51 11.77 -9.31 -4.16
N PRO A 52 11.96 -9.20 -2.82
CA PRO A 52 13.19 -8.65 -2.28
C PRO A 52 14.39 -9.54 -2.55
N GLU A 53 15.47 -8.94 -3.01
CA GLU A 53 16.78 -9.59 -3.21
C GLU A 53 17.81 -9.03 -2.25
N THR A 54 17.73 -7.72 -1.95
CA THR A 54 18.59 -7.04 -0.98
C THR A 54 17.77 -6.14 -0.07
N VAL A 55 18.04 -6.19 1.23
CA VAL A 55 17.45 -5.29 2.24
C VAL A 55 18.59 -4.62 2.99
N ALA A 56 18.64 -3.28 2.96
CA ALA A 56 19.64 -2.51 3.68
C ALA A 56 18.98 -1.62 4.74
N ARG A 57 19.61 -1.56 5.90
CA ARG A 57 19.22 -0.66 6.99
C ARG A 57 20.27 0.45 7.08
N TYR A 58 19.84 1.70 6.98
CA TYR A 58 20.74 2.82 7.28
C TYR A 58 20.93 2.89 8.81
N PRO A 59 22.15 3.13 9.29
CA PRO A 59 22.37 3.39 10.72
C PRO A 59 21.59 4.63 11.16
N ALA A 60 21.19 4.64 12.44
CA ALA A 60 20.49 5.75 13.07
C ALA A 60 21.44 6.94 13.32
#